data_AF-A0AAW7VU85-F1
#
_entry.id   AF-A0AAW7VU85-F1
#
_cell.length_a   1.000
_cell.length_b   1.000
_cell.length_c   1.000
_cell.angle_alpha   90.00
_cell.angle_beta   90.00
_cell.angle_gamma   90.00
#
_symmetry.space_group_name_H-M   'P 1'
#
loop_
_entity.id
_entity.type
_entity.pdbx_description
1 polymer ?
#
loop_
_entity_poly.entity_id
_entity_poly.type
_entity_poly.pdbx_seq_one_letter_code
_entity_poly.pdbx_strand_id
1 'polypeptide(L)'
;MRGRRSKKRRRAQHARPAYLVNADFALRSADAVLAVDLSEVPLSRVNQFAVGWMRAAFEQSRVIAMLTKGEMGHATAPNRRAFWELAVRLLWFAGIARSEREKAADAMLAHGRSTEKTTHTHMQSMGITSDIDIAAMEEFVLDASNEKAMREQVKNLTEAVMATEQNLGVIYRLWREDSTWAHATAFLAGRYAPAEGDVTMGVGKPPHIDRDLEAHRLATMAIVFSAGCILADEGVPSGLASAATLAFYNEH
;
A
#
# COMPACT_ATOMS: atom_id res chain seq x y z
N MET A 1 41.46 -23.75 -3.91
CA MET A 1 41.16 -22.36 -4.38
C MET A 1 39.67 -21.93 -4.34
N ARG A 2 38.66 -22.83 -4.29
CA ARG A 2 37.22 -22.45 -4.29
C ARG A 2 36.71 -21.71 -3.03
N GLY A 3 37.27 -21.98 -1.84
CA GLY A 3 36.82 -21.39 -0.58
C GLY A 3 37.12 -19.89 -0.39
N ARG A 4 38.18 -19.37 -1.03
CA ARG A 4 38.61 -17.96 -0.89
C ARG A 4 37.71 -17.00 -1.68
N ARG A 5 37.24 -17.42 -2.87
CA ARG A 5 36.24 -16.69 -3.66
C ARG A 5 34.88 -16.68 -2.97
N SER A 6 34.44 -17.81 -2.39
CA SER A 6 33.20 -17.90 -1.60
C SER A 6 33.21 -16.97 -0.38
N LYS A 7 34.29 -16.99 0.42
CA LYS A 7 34.45 -16.07 1.57
C LYS A 7 34.49 -14.60 1.15
N LYS A 8 35.17 -14.26 0.05
CA LYS A 8 35.22 -12.88 -0.47
C LYS A 8 33.85 -12.39 -0.97
N ARG A 9 33.08 -13.26 -1.62
CA ARG A 9 31.72 -12.97 -2.11
C ARG A 9 30.72 -12.81 -0.96
N ARG A 10 30.80 -13.65 0.08
CA ARG A 10 30.02 -13.47 1.32
C ARG A 10 30.37 -12.18 2.06
N ARG A 11 31.65 -11.84 2.20
CA ARG A 11 32.07 -10.56 2.80
C ARG A 11 31.60 -9.34 2.00
N ALA A 12 31.63 -9.41 0.66
CA ALA A 12 31.12 -8.35 -0.19
C ALA A 12 29.59 -8.19 -0.10
N GLN A 13 28.85 -9.30 0.07
CA GLN A 13 27.40 -9.26 0.34
C GLN A 13 27.08 -8.63 1.70
N HIS A 14 27.85 -8.95 2.76
CA HIS A 14 27.71 -8.31 4.08
C HIS A 14 28.11 -6.83 4.10
N ALA A 15 28.84 -6.35 3.09
CA ALA A 15 29.23 -4.95 2.95
C ALA A 15 28.24 -4.11 2.10
N ARG A 16 27.18 -4.72 1.56
CA ARG A 16 26.17 -3.97 0.80
C ARG A 16 25.32 -3.14 1.77
N PRO A 17 25.05 -1.86 1.47
CA PRO A 17 24.11 -1.04 2.24
C PRO A 17 22.76 -1.74 2.40
N ALA A 18 22.17 -1.65 3.61
CA ALA A 18 20.92 -2.33 3.95
C ALA A 18 19.77 -1.90 3.01
N TYR A 19 19.63 -0.61 2.73
CA TYR A 19 18.65 -0.10 1.76
C TYR A 19 18.73 -0.77 0.37
N LEU A 20 19.93 -1.11 -0.14
CA LEU A 20 20.08 -1.80 -1.43
C LEU A 20 19.66 -3.26 -1.34
N VAL A 21 19.97 -3.93 -0.23
CA VAL A 21 19.59 -5.32 0.00
C VAL A 21 18.06 -5.44 0.11
N ASN A 22 17.43 -4.55 0.88
CA ASN A 22 15.99 -4.55 1.06
C ASN A 22 15.24 -4.04 -0.17
N ALA A 23 15.79 -3.09 -0.94
CA ALA A 23 15.21 -2.71 -2.23
C ALA A 23 15.29 -3.83 -3.27
N ASP A 24 16.42 -4.55 -3.35
CA ASP A 24 16.52 -5.75 -4.21
C ASP A 24 15.51 -6.83 -3.79
N PHE A 25 15.31 -7.01 -2.48
CA PHE A 25 14.30 -7.92 -1.95
C PHE A 25 12.89 -7.50 -2.38
N ALA A 26 12.53 -6.24 -2.11
CA ALA A 26 11.21 -5.69 -2.40
C ALA A 26 10.87 -5.72 -3.90
N LEU A 27 11.87 -5.53 -4.77
CA LEU A 27 11.71 -5.64 -6.21
C LEU A 27 11.40 -7.08 -6.63
N ARG A 28 12.22 -8.06 -6.20
CA ARG A 28 12.00 -9.47 -6.53
C ARG A 28 10.67 -9.99 -6.02
N SER A 29 10.34 -9.70 -4.75
CA SER A 29 9.08 -10.17 -4.16
C SER A 29 7.87 -9.51 -4.82
N ALA A 30 7.96 -8.25 -5.22
CA ALA A 30 6.90 -7.59 -5.99
C ALA A 30 6.68 -8.24 -7.36
N ASP A 31 7.74 -8.47 -8.13
CA ASP A 31 7.61 -9.11 -9.44
C ASP A 31 7.00 -10.51 -9.32
N ALA A 32 7.39 -11.28 -8.30
CA ALA A 32 6.87 -12.61 -8.06
C ALA A 32 5.39 -12.62 -7.67
N VAL A 33 4.99 -11.78 -6.71
CA VAL A 33 3.59 -11.70 -6.27
C VAL A 33 2.69 -11.19 -7.39
N LEU A 34 3.15 -10.20 -8.17
CA LEU A 34 2.37 -9.64 -9.28
C LEU A 34 2.21 -10.64 -10.44
N ALA A 35 3.16 -11.54 -10.63
CA ALA A 35 3.13 -12.60 -11.65
C ALA A 35 2.19 -13.77 -11.31
N VAL A 36 1.71 -13.88 -10.06
CA VAL A 36 0.76 -14.93 -9.68
C VAL A 36 -0.56 -14.77 -10.45
N ASP A 37 -1.00 -15.82 -11.11
CA ASP A 37 -2.32 -15.88 -11.71
C ASP A 37 -3.37 -16.13 -10.61
N LEU A 38 -4.33 -15.22 -10.51
CA LEU A 38 -5.45 -15.28 -9.55
C LEU A 38 -6.80 -15.22 -10.28
N SER A 39 -6.83 -15.49 -11.59
CA SER A 39 -8.05 -15.48 -12.40
C SER A 39 -9.09 -16.51 -11.95
N GLU A 40 -8.65 -17.59 -11.31
CA GLU A 40 -9.53 -18.62 -10.75
C GLU A 40 -10.08 -18.28 -9.35
N VAL A 41 -9.68 -17.15 -8.75
CA VAL A 41 -10.27 -16.70 -7.48
C VAL A 41 -11.73 -16.31 -7.72
N PRO A 42 -12.70 -16.90 -7.00
CA PRO A 42 -14.11 -16.58 -7.15
C PRO A 42 -14.39 -15.09 -6.95
N LEU A 43 -15.23 -14.54 -7.82
CA LEU A 43 -15.62 -13.14 -7.76
C LEU A 43 -16.50 -12.88 -6.53
N SER A 44 -15.99 -12.07 -5.61
CA SER A 44 -16.76 -11.41 -4.55
C SER A 44 -16.13 -10.05 -4.28
N ARG A 45 -16.88 -9.11 -3.71
CA ARG A 45 -16.33 -7.78 -3.35
C ARG A 45 -15.17 -7.92 -2.36
N VAL A 46 -15.29 -8.83 -1.40
CA VAL A 46 -14.24 -9.14 -0.42
C VAL A 46 -12.96 -9.63 -1.13
N ASN A 47 -13.07 -10.58 -2.06
CA ASN A 47 -11.94 -11.10 -2.82
C ASN A 47 -11.32 -10.04 -3.75
N GLN A 48 -12.15 -9.20 -4.38
CA GLN A 48 -11.68 -8.08 -5.19
C GLN A 48 -10.86 -7.08 -4.37
N PHE A 49 -11.33 -6.69 -3.18
CA PHE A 49 -10.56 -5.81 -2.30
C PHE A 49 -9.26 -6.47 -1.84
N ALA A 50 -9.30 -7.73 -1.39
CA ALA A 50 -8.12 -8.45 -0.92
C ALA A 50 -7.05 -8.56 -2.02
N VAL A 51 -7.42 -9.05 -3.21
CA VAL A 51 -6.50 -9.23 -4.35
C VAL A 51 -6.07 -7.87 -4.91
N GLY A 52 -7.01 -6.96 -5.11
CA GLY A 52 -6.76 -5.65 -5.72
C GLY A 52 -5.82 -4.79 -4.88
N TRP A 53 -6.05 -4.70 -3.57
CA TRP A 53 -5.17 -3.96 -2.67
C TRP A 53 -3.80 -4.59 -2.50
N MET A 54 -3.72 -5.92 -2.44
CA MET A 54 -2.43 -6.62 -2.43
C MET A 54 -1.64 -6.28 -3.69
N ARG A 55 -2.22 -6.44 -4.88
CA ARG A 55 -1.56 -6.10 -6.15
C ARG A 55 -1.15 -4.63 -6.20
N ALA A 56 -2.04 -3.71 -5.82
CA ALA A 56 -1.74 -2.29 -5.78
C ALA A 56 -0.57 -1.97 -4.83
N ALA A 57 -0.49 -2.62 -3.67
CA ALA A 57 0.59 -2.42 -2.72
C ALA A 57 1.93 -2.94 -3.27
N PHE A 58 1.95 -4.09 -3.93
CA PHE A 58 3.16 -4.60 -4.57
C PHE A 58 3.60 -3.78 -5.79
N GLU A 59 2.67 -3.18 -6.52
CA GLU A 59 3.00 -2.17 -7.53
C GLU A 59 3.70 -0.95 -6.92
N GLN A 60 3.19 -0.43 -5.81
CA GLN A 60 3.87 0.65 -5.09
C GLN A 60 5.24 0.21 -4.58
N SER A 61 5.33 -0.99 -4.01
CA SER A 61 6.59 -1.59 -3.53
C SER A 61 7.65 -1.65 -4.62
N ARG A 62 7.26 -2.09 -5.83
CA ARG A 62 8.15 -2.13 -7.01
C ARG A 62 8.71 -0.75 -7.34
N VAL A 63 7.87 0.28 -7.38
CA VAL A 63 8.30 1.66 -7.67
C VAL A 63 9.20 2.21 -6.56
N ILE A 64 8.85 1.99 -5.29
CA ILE A 64 9.67 2.39 -4.13
C ILE A 64 11.07 1.77 -4.23
N ALA A 65 11.15 0.47 -4.54
CA ALA A 65 12.39 -0.25 -4.68
C ALA A 65 13.25 0.29 -5.84
N MET A 66 12.65 0.52 -7.02
CA MET A 66 13.36 1.08 -8.18
C MET A 66 13.96 2.46 -7.89
N LEU A 67 13.16 3.37 -7.32
CA LEU A 67 13.63 4.71 -6.97
C LEU A 67 14.66 4.70 -5.84
N THR A 68 14.52 3.80 -4.86
CA THR A 68 15.51 3.64 -3.79
C THR A 68 16.86 3.17 -4.34
N LYS A 69 16.84 2.22 -5.28
CA LYS A 69 18.06 1.77 -5.98
C LYS A 69 18.69 2.86 -6.84
N GLY A 70 17.88 3.78 -7.36
CA GLY A 70 18.35 4.97 -8.07
C GLY A 70 18.77 6.14 -7.17
N GLU A 71 18.90 5.93 -5.84
CA GLU A 71 19.21 6.97 -4.85
C GLU A 71 18.18 8.12 -4.79
N MET A 72 16.97 7.85 -5.26
CA MET A 72 15.82 8.76 -5.31
C MET A 72 14.76 8.44 -4.24
N GLY A 73 15.13 7.76 -3.15
CA GLY A 73 14.19 7.39 -2.06
C GLY A 73 13.54 8.57 -1.32
N HIS A 74 13.99 9.80 -1.54
CA HIS A 74 13.32 11.01 -1.04
C HIS A 74 12.08 11.38 -1.87
N ALA A 75 12.03 10.96 -3.13
CA ALA A 75 10.93 11.22 -4.06
C ALA A 75 9.81 10.17 -3.99
N THR A 76 9.98 9.09 -3.23
CA THR A 76 9.01 7.98 -3.15
C THR A 76 7.88 8.23 -2.16
N ALA A 77 7.80 9.40 -1.52
CA ALA A 77 6.77 9.68 -0.51
C ALA A 77 5.32 9.44 -1.00
N PRO A 78 4.93 9.82 -2.24
CA PRO A 78 3.60 9.48 -2.76
C PRO A 78 3.35 7.97 -2.82
N ASN A 79 4.32 7.19 -3.31
CA ASN A 79 4.20 5.73 -3.40
C ASN A 79 4.17 5.09 -2.02
N ARG A 80 5.04 5.52 -1.09
CA ARG A 80 5.06 5.01 0.29
C ARG A 80 3.76 5.34 1.02
N ARG A 81 3.23 6.56 0.87
CA ARG A 81 1.92 6.94 1.42
C ARG A 81 0.84 5.95 0.96
N ALA A 82 0.74 5.71 -0.35
CA ALA A 82 -0.24 4.78 -0.91
C ALA A 82 0.01 3.34 -0.40
N PHE A 83 1.26 2.89 -0.36
CA PHE A 83 1.64 1.58 0.17
C PHE A 83 1.21 1.38 1.63
N TRP A 84 1.51 2.34 2.51
CA TRP A 84 1.15 2.25 3.92
C TRP A 84 -0.36 2.29 4.15
N GLU A 85 -1.07 3.09 3.35
CA GLU A 85 -2.54 3.14 3.40
C GLU A 85 -3.12 1.77 3.04
N LEU A 86 -2.66 1.17 1.94
CA LEU A 86 -3.06 -0.18 1.52
C LEU A 86 -2.72 -1.24 2.58
N ALA A 87 -1.54 -1.15 3.20
CA ALA A 87 -1.14 -2.05 4.28
C ALA A 87 -2.11 -1.97 5.46
N VAL A 88 -2.40 -0.76 5.96
CA VAL A 88 -3.36 -0.55 7.06
C VAL A 88 -4.75 -1.05 6.69
N ARG A 89 -5.22 -0.72 5.48
CA ARG A 89 -6.56 -1.11 5.01
C ARG A 89 -6.70 -2.63 4.93
N LEU A 90 -5.71 -3.32 4.39
CA LEU A 90 -5.75 -4.77 4.28
C LEU A 90 -5.65 -5.46 5.64
N LEU A 91 -4.81 -4.95 6.56
CA LEU A 91 -4.67 -5.48 7.92
C LEU A 91 -5.94 -5.26 8.76
N TRP A 92 -6.55 -4.08 8.65
CA TRP A 92 -7.87 -3.80 9.24
C TRP A 92 -8.93 -4.74 8.66
N PHE A 93 -8.99 -4.87 7.34
CA PHE A 93 -9.99 -5.70 6.66
C PHE A 93 -9.87 -7.19 7.01
N ALA A 94 -8.65 -7.69 7.16
CA ALA A 94 -8.40 -9.05 7.66
C ALA A 94 -8.87 -9.24 9.12
N GLY A 95 -8.84 -8.18 9.93
CA GLY A 95 -9.33 -8.17 11.31
C GLY A 95 -10.85 -8.09 11.45
N ILE A 96 -11.59 -7.76 10.38
CA ILE A 96 -13.06 -7.79 10.39
C ILE A 96 -13.53 -9.25 10.38
N ALA A 97 -14.53 -9.56 11.20
CA ALA A 97 -15.18 -10.87 11.20
C ALA A 97 -15.72 -11.21 9.80
N ARG A 98 -15.54 -12.45 9.33
CA ARG A 98 -15.97 -12.90 8.00
C ARG A 98 -17.40 -12.48 7.66
N SER A 99 -18.35 -12.63 8.58
CA SER A 99 -19.77 -12.28 8.39
C SER A 99 -20.04 -10.79 8.15
N GLU A 100 -19.09 -9.91 8.48
CA GLU A 100 -19.22 -8.45 8.36
C GLU A 100 -18.34 -7.87 7.24
N ARG A 101 -17.43 -8.65 6.65
CA ARG A 101 -16.50 -8.16 5.62
C ARG A 101 -17.21 -7.68 4.35
N GLU A 102 -18.27 -8.36 3.94
CA GLU A 102 -19.02 -7.96 2.75
C GLU A 102 -19.70 -6.60 2.95
N LYS A 103 -20.31 -6.36 4.12
CA LYS A 103 -20.89 -5.06 4.47
C LYS A 103 -19.84 -3.95 4.58
N ALA A 104 -18.63 -4.30 5.05
CA ALA A 104 -17.50 -3.38 5.08
C ALA A 104 -17.04 -3.02 3.66
N ALA A 105 -16.92 -4.01 2.77
CA ALA A 105 -16.63 -3.81 1.34
C ALA A 105 -17.67 -2.92 0.67
N ASP A 106 -18.95 -3.14 0.95
CA ASP A 106 -20.04 -2.34 0.42
C ASP A 106 -20.02 -0.91 0.94
N ALA A 107 -19.71 -0.72 2.23
CA ALA A 107 -19.52 0.61 2.79
C ALA A 107 -18.35 1.36 2.13
N MET A 108 -17.25 0.67 1.80
CA MET A 108 -16.13 1.25 1.05
C MET A 108 -16.53 1.69 -0.36
N LEU A 109 -17.26 0.84 -1.08
CA LEU A 109 -17.79 1.18 -2.40
C LEU A 109 -18.78 2.35 -2.34
N ALA A 110 -19.66 2.37 -1.35
CA ALA A 110 -20.62 3.45 -1.16
C ALA A 110 -19.91 4.79 -0.89
N HIS A 111 -18.86 4.77 -0.06
CA HIS A 111 -18.05 5.96 0.21
C HIS A 111 -17.29 6.44 -1.04
N GLY A 112 -16.69 5.52 -1.80
CA GLY A 112 -16.04 5.81 -3.07
C GLY A 112 -17.01 6.44 -4.08
N ARG A 113 -18.21 5.84 -4.24
CA ARG A 113 -19.29 6.37 -5.09
C ARG A 113 -19.69 7.79 -4.68
N SER A 114 -19.84 8.07 -3.39
CA SER A 114 -20.18 9.42 -2.91
C SER A 114 -19.08 10.44 -3.22
N THR A 115 -17.82 10.04 -3.11
CA THR A 115 -16.68 10.92 -3.38
C THR A 115 -16.58 11.23 -4.86
N GLU A 116 -16.71 10.23 -5.73
CA GLU A 116 -16.66 10.42 -7.18
C GLU A 116 -17.81 11.27 -7.72
N LYS A 117 -19.02 11.12 -7.18
CA LYS A 117 -20.14 12.01 -7.51
C LYS A 117 -19.84 13.48 -7.17
N THR A 118 -19.19 13.71 -6.04
CA THR A 118 -18.79 15.06 -5.61
C THR A 118 -17.74 15.63 -6.57
N THR A 119 -16.72 14.83 -6.91
CA THR A 119 -15.70 15.20 -7.90
C THR A 119 -16.31 15.51 -9.26
N HIS A 120 -17.20 14.65 -9.75
CA HIS A 120 -17.91 14.86 -11.01
C HIS A 120 -18.71 16.16 -11.01
N THR A 121 -19.41 16.47 -9.92
CA THR A 121 -20.15 17.73 -9.75
C THR A 121 -19.23 18.94 -9.81
N HIS A 122 -18.05 18.89 -9.17
CA HIS A 122 -17.05 19.95 -9.27
C HIS A 122 -16.46 20.08 -10.68
N MET A 123 -16.19 18.97 -11.39
CA MET A 123 -15.69 19.02 -12.77
C MET A 123 -16.71 19.66 -13.71
N GLN A 124 -17.98 19.27 -13.59
CA GLN A 124 -19.07 19.88 -14.35
C GLN A 124 -19.21 21.39 -14.07
N SER A 125 -19.12 21.83 -12.81
CA SER A 125 -19.20 23.26 -12.48
C SER A 125 -18.03 24.08 -13.03
N MET A 126 -16.89 23.43 -13.32
CA MET A 126 -15.73 24.03 -13.99
C MET A 126 -15.78 23.89 -15.53
N GLY A 127 -16.80 23.26 -16.10
CA GLY A 127 -16.89 23.01 -17.54
C GLY A 127 -15.94 21.92 -18.05
N ILE A 128 -15.46 21.04 -17.17
CA ILE A 128 -14.54 19.95 -17.48
C ILE A 128 -15.34 18.65 -17.60
N THR A 129 -15.18 17.94 -18.72
CA THR A 129 -15.78 16.61 -18.92
C THR A 129 -15.01 15.54 -18.15
N SER A 130 -15.72 14.59 -17.55
CA SER A 130 -15.14 13.42 -16.88
C SER A 130 -15.56 12.15 -17.61
N ASP A 131 -14.59 11.28 -17.90
CA ASP A 131 -14.84 9.96 -18.52
C ASP A 131 -15.38 8.93 -17.51
N ILE A 132 -15.52 9.30 -16.24
CA ILE A 132 -16.07 8.43 -15.20
C ILE A 132 -17.58 8.29 -15.40
N ASP A 133 -18.00 7.07 -15.70
CA ASP A 133 -19.42 6.72 -15.81
C ASP A 133 -20.06 6.56 -14.42
N ILE A 134 -20.66 7.65 -13.94
CA ILE A 134 -21.39 7.67 -12.66
C ILE A 134 -22.61 6.73 -12.70
N ALA A 135 -23.22 6.51 -13.87
CA ALA A 135 -24.38 5.63 -13.98
C ALA A 135 -23.96 4.16 -13.79
N ALA A 136 -22.84 3.74 -14.39
CA ALA A 136 -22.25 2.41 -14.17
C ALA A 136 -21.89 2.19 -12.68
N MET A 137 -21.48 3.25 -11.96
CA MET A 137 -21.25 3.13 -10.53
C MET A 137 -22.53 2.79 -9.76
N GLU A 138 -23.72 3.20 -10.21
CA GLU A 138 -25.02 2.98 -9.55
C GLU A 138 -25.67 1.62 -9.82
N GLU A 139 -25.23 0.90 -10.86
CA GLU A 139 -25.79 -0.40 -11.26
C GLU A 139 -25.71 -1.49 -10.17
N PHE A 140 -24.80 -1.33 -9.21
CA PHE A 140 -24.64 -2.27 -8.09
C PHE A 140 -25.48 -1.89 -6.88
N VAL A 141 -26.34 -2.80 -6.43
CA VAL A 141 -26.98 -2.72 -5.10
C VAL A 141 -25.93 -3.04 -4.04
N LEU A 142 -25.69 -2.09 -3.15
CA LEU A 142 -24.76 -2.22 -2.03
C LEU A 142 -25.57 -2.41 -0.75
N ASP A 143 -25.30 -3.48 0.00
CA ASP A 143 -25.80 -3.70 1.36
C ASP A 143 -24.76 -3.16 2.36
N ALA A 144 -24.51 -1.86 2.27
CA ALA A 144 -23.52 -1.19 3.10
C ALA A 144 -23.96 -1.22 4.57
N SER A 145 -23.01 -1.44 5.48
CA SER A 145 -23.30 -1.39 6.91
C SER A 145 -23.96 -0.06 7.32
N ASN A 146 -25.12 -0.14 7.97
CA ASN A 146 -25.78 1.00 8.59
C ASN A 146 -25.11 1.40 9.91
N GLU A 147 -24.20 0.58 10.42
CA GLU A 147 -23.48 0.85 11.65
C GLU A 147 -22.55 2.05 11.50
N LYS A 148 -22.70 3.03 12.39
CA LYS A 148 -21.88 4.25 12.35
C LYS A 148 -20.39 3.95 12.49
N ALA A 149 -20.02 3.02 13.39
CA ALA A 149 -18.62 2.66 13.63
C ALA A 149 -17.94 2.13 12.35
N MET A 150 -18.57 1.18 11.66
CA MET A 150 -18.06 0.63 10.40
C MET A 150 -17.88 1.71 9.34
N ARG A 151 -18.86 2.61 9.18
CA ARG A 151 -18.77 3.70 8.19
C ARG A 151 -17.62 4.68 8.49
N GLU A 152 -17.39 5.01 9.76
CA GLU A 152 -16.27 5.88 10.15
C GLU A 152 -14.92 5.19 9.94
N GLN A 153 -14.80 3.89 10.24
CA GLN A 153 -13.59 3.10 9.96
C GLN A 153 -13.28 3.06 8.45
N VAL A 154 -14.30 2.84 7.63
CA VAL A 154 -14.17 2.87 6.17
C VAL A 154 -13.69 4.23 5.68
N LYS A 155 -14.27 5.33 6.17
CA LYS A 155 -13.93 6.68 5.73
C LYS A 155 -12.56 7.13 6.22
N ASN A 156 -12.26 6.92 7.50
CA ASN A 156 -11.11 7.51 8.17
C ASN A 156 -10.09 6.44 8.52
N LEU A 157 -8.88 6.57 7.99
CA LEU A 157 -7.80 5.61 8.26
C LEU A 157 -7.46 5.52 9.76
N THR A 158 -7.53 6.64 10.49
CA THR A 158 -7.30 6.66 11.95
C THR A 158 -8.30 5.79 12.71
N GLU A 159 -9.57 5.83 12.32
CA GLU A 159 -10.61 5.01 12.95
C GLU A 159 -10.39 3.53 12.63
N ALA A 160 -9.99 3.20 11.40
CA ALA A 160 -9.59 1.83 11.04
C ALA A 160 -8.41 1.32 11.89
N VAL A 161 -7.41 2.17 12.14
CA VAL A 161 -6.25 1.85 13.00
C VAL A 161 -6.67 1.63 14.45
N MET A 162 -7.57 2.47 14.97
CA MET A 162 -8.04 2.35 16.35
C MET A 162 -8.98 1.14 16.57
N ALA A 163 -9.70 0.73 15.52
CA ALA A 163 -10.66 -0.35 15.61
C ALA A 163 -10.05 -1.76 15.54
N THR A 164 -8.81 -1.90 15.08
CA THR A 164 -8.16 -3.21 14.98
C THR A 164 -7.43 -3.59 16.26
N GLU A 165 -7.50 -4.88 16.61
CA GLU A 165 -6.68 -5.45 17.69
C GLU A 165 -5.19 -5.55 17.30
N GLN A 166 -4.88 -5.43 16.01
CA GLN A 166 -3.51 -5.41 15.53
C GLN A 166 -2.87 -4.06 15.89
N ASN A 167 -1.67 -4.08 16.47
CA ASN A 167 -0.95 -2.84 16.80
C ASN A 167 -0.39 -2.18 15.53
N LEU A 168 -1.26 -1.46 14.79
CA LEU A 168 -0.92 -0.77 13.54
C LEU A 168 -0.30 0.63 13.76
N GLY A 169 -0.04 1.03 15.00
CA GLY A 169 0.43 2.38 15.33
C GLY A 169 1.73 2.77 14.62
N VAL A 170 2.65 1.83 14.41
CA VAL A 170 3.90 2.06 13.67
C VAL A 170 3.63 2.32 12.19
N ILE A 171 2.75 1.53 11.56
CA ILE A 171 2.41 1.70 10.13
C ILE A 171 1.63 3.01 9.93
N TYR A 172 0.72 3.34 10.85
CA TYR A 172 0.00 4.62 10.83
C TYR A 172 0.94 5.82 10.95
N ARG A 173 1.95 5.76 11.83
CA ARG A 173 2.99 6.80 11.92
C ARG A 173 3.72 6.96 10.58
N LEU A 174 4.15 5.86 9.96
CA LEU A 174 4.84 5.90 8.67
C LEU A 174 3.96 6.51 7.57
N TRP A 175 2.69 6.11 7.48
CA TRP A 175 1.71 6.71 6.58
C TRP A 175 1.56 8.22 6.80
N ARG A 176 1.46 8.65 8.07
CA ARG A 176 1.26 10.06 8.41
C ARG A 176 2.46 10.92 8.06
N GLU A 177 3.65 10.42 8.34
CA GLU A 177 4.89 11.14 8.03
C GLU A 177 5.11 11.22 6.51
N ASP A 178 4.90 10.13 5.76
CA ASP A 178 4.99 10.16 4.29
C ASP A 178 3.93 11.04 3.64
N SER A 179 2.74 11.15 4.25
CA SER A 179 1.69 12.08 3.81
C SER A 179 2.14 13.54 3.83
N THR A 180 3.08 13.90 4.71
CA THR A 180 3.62 15.28 4.79
C THR A 180 4.40 15.64 3.52
N TRP A 181 5.06 14.64 2.91
CA TRP A 181 5.96 14.83 1.78
C TRP A 181 5.34 14.44 0.42
N ALA A 182 4.10 13.94 0.43
CA ALA A 182 3.40 13.46 -0.77
C ALA A 182 2.59 14.54 -1.51
N HIS A 183 2.35 15.70 -0.89
CA HIS A 183 1.51 16.77 -1.44
C HIS A 183 2.27 18.09 -1.55
N ALA A 184 1.81 18.97 -2.44
CA ALA A 184 2.35 20.31 -2.66
C ALA A 184 2.08 21.24 -1.45
N THR A 185 2.79 21.01 -0.35
CA THR A 185 2.68 21.77 0.90
C THR A 185 3.86 22.72 1.05
N ALA A 186 3.70 23.75 1.90
CA ALA A 186 4.80 24.64 2.27
C ALA A 186 5.98 23.89 2.92
N PHE A 187 5.71 22.83 3.68
CA PHE A 187 6.75 21.98 4.26
C PHE A 187 7.57 21.28 3.17
N LEU A 188 6.92 20.72 2.15
CA LEU A 188 7.60 20.09 1.03
C LEU A 188 8.48 21.11 0.29
N ALA A 189 7.92 22.28 -0.01
CA ALA A 189 8.64 23.37 -0.70
C ALA A 189 9.89 23.77 0.09
N GLY A 190 9.76 24.05 1.40
CA GLY A 190 10.88 24.43 2.24
C GLY A 190 11.93 23.32 2.45
N ARG A 191 11.59 22.05 2.23
CA ARG A 191 12.58 20.95 2.27
C ARG A 191 13.36 20.79 0.97
N TYR A 192 12.76 21.07 -0.18
CA TYR A 192 13.47 21.03 -1.46
C TYR A 192 14.26 22.32 -1.73
N ALA A 193 13.75 23.48 -1.28
CA ALA A 193 14.39 24.79 -1.39
C ALA A 193 14.56 25.43 0.00
N PRO A 194 15.45 24.90 0.87
CA PRO A 194 15.71 25.49 2.19
C PRO A 194 16.35 26.87 2.05
N ALA A 195 16.19 27.73 3.06
CA ALA A 195 16.96 28.97 3.14
C ALA A 195 18.44 28.64 3.45
N GLU A 196 19.35 29.22 2.67
CA GLU A 196 20.80 29.19 2.86
C GLU A 196 21.26 30.62 3.19
N GLY A 197 21.50 30.86 4.49
CA GLY A 197 21.52 32.21 5.04
C GLY A 197 20.15 32.91 4.91
N ASP A 198 20.07 34.17 5.33
CA ASP A 198 18.83 34.95 5.22
C ASP A 198 18.60 35.53 3.81
N VAL A 199 19.31 35.04 2.79
CA VAL A 199 19.42 35.72 1.49
C VAL A 199 19.24 34.80 0.29
N THR A 200 19.61 33.52 0.36
CA THR A 200 19.61 32.61 -0.81
C THR A 200 18.87 31.31 -0.55
N MET A 201 18.44 30.62 -1.62
CA MET A 201 17.87 29.28 -1.53
C MET A 201 18.97 28.24 -1.74
N GLY A 202 19.01 27.25 -0.87
CA GLY A 202 19.85 26.06 -1.01
C GLY A 202 19.13 24.91 -1.73
N VAL A 203 19.80 23.76 -1.79
CA VAL A 203 19.27 22.52 -2.36
C VAL A 203 19.07 21.50 -1.25
N GLY A 204 17.83 21.03 -1.09
CA GLY A 204 17.48 20.05 -0.06
C GLY A 204 16.74 18.84 -0.60
N LYS A 205 16.56 17.85 0.28
CA LYS A 205 15.74 16.66 0.05
C LYS A 205 14.88 16.42 1.30
N PRO A 206 13.59 16.09 1.14
CA PRO A 206 12.76 15.73 2.28
C PRO A 206 13.29 14.46 2.96
N PRO A 207 13.04 14.29 4.27
CA PRO A 207 13.44 13.09 4.97
C PRO A 207 12.70 11.87 4.42
N HIS A 208 13.40 10.74 4.43
CA HIS A 208 12.87 9.41 4.25
C HIS A 208 13.03 8.70 5.60
N ILE A 209 11.93 8.25 6.22
CA ILE A 209 11.96 7.63 7.56
C ILE A 209 12.39 6.17 7.52
N ASP A 210 11.80 5.34 6.64
CA ASP A 210 12.21 3.94 6.48
C ASP A 210 13.37 3.80 5.48
N ARG A 211 14.48 4.48 5.74
CA ARG A 211 15.61 4.60 4.78
C ARG A 211 16.12 3.27 4.27
N ASP A 212 16.16 2.28 5.15
CA ASP A 212 16.65 0.95 4.84
C ASP A 212 15.56 0.02 4.32
N LEU A 213 14.30 0.47 4.18
CA LEU A 213 13.14 -0.32 3.75
C LEU A 213 12.89 -1.54 4.66
N GLU A 214 13.23 -1.46 5.94
CA GLU A 214 13.05 -2.56 6.89
C GLU A 214 11.58 -2.72 7.26
N ALA A 215 10.92 -1.62 7.64
CA ALA A 215 9.49 -1.64 7.93
C ALA A 215 8.69 -2.00 6.67
N HIS A 216 9.13 -1.52 5.51
CA HIS A 216 8.53 -1.81 4.21
C HIS A 216 8.57 -3.30 3.92
N ARG A 217 9.73 -3.93 4.11
CA ARG A 217 9.90 -5.36 3.96
C ARG A 217 8.97 -6.16 4.88
N LEU A 218 8.89 -5.80 6.16
CA LEU A 218 7.98 -6.48 7.10
C LEU A 218 6.51 -6.30 6.70
N ALA A 219 6.12 -5.11 6.23
CA ALA A 219 4.77 -4.86 5.77
C ALA A 219 4.41 -5.67 4.51
N THR A 220 5.35 -5.87 3.57
CA THR A 220 5.08 -6.74 2.40
C THR A 220 4.75 -8.19 2.81
N MET A 221 5.39 -8.71 3.86
CA MET A 221 5.06 -10.03 4.42
C MET A 221 3.65 -10.05 5.02
N ALA A 222 3.32 -9.03 5.81
CA ALA A 222 2.00 -8.90 6.42
C ALA A 222 0.90 -8.80 5.37
N ILE A 223 1.13 -8.07 4.28
CA ILE A 223 0.17 -7.90 3.18
C ILE A 223 -0.18 -9.23 2.50
N VAL A 224 0.81 -10.03 2.07
CA VAL A 224 0.52 -11.33 1.42
C VAL A 224 -0.18 -12.29 2.36
N PHE A 225 0.21 -12.27 3.65
CA PHE A 225 -0.40 -13.12 4.66
C PHE A 225 -1.86 -12.72 4.90
N SER A 226 -2.14 -11.44 5.11
CA SER A 226 -3.50 -10.93 5.31
C SER A 226 -4.41 -11.19 4.12
N ALA A 227 -3.92 -10.98 2.89
CA ALA A 227 -4.68 -11.33 1.68
C ALA A 227 -5.00 -12.83 1.64
N GLY A 228 -4.01 -13.68 1.91
CA GLY A 228 -4.22 -15.13 1.93
C GLY A 228 -5.19 -15.59 3.01
N CYS A 229 -5.16 -15.01 4.21
CA CYS A 229 -6.11 -15.28 5.27
C CYS A 229 -7.54 -14.88 4.87
N ILE A 230 -7.72 -13.70 4.28
CA ILE A 230 -9.04 -13.27 3.79
C ILE A 230 -9.57 -14.27 2.75
N LEU A 231 -8.77 -14.62 1.75
CA LEU A 231 -9.18 -15.56 0.70
C LEU A 231 -9.52 -16.95 1.26
N ALA A 232 -8.71 -17.46 2.19
CA ALA A 232 -8.97 -18.74 2.84
C ALA A 232 -10.29 -18.73 3.64
N ASP A 233 -10.55 -17.65 4.38
CA ASP A 233 -11.79 -17.48 5.12
C ASP A 233 -13.01 -17.41 4.18
N GLU A 234 -12.88 -16.77 3.02
CA GLU A 234 -13.93 -16.73 2.00
C GLU A 234 -14.14 -18.07 1.26
N GLY A 235 -13.40 -19.12 1.62
CA GLY A 235 -13.55 -20.46 1.06
C GLY A 235 -12.83 -20.67 -0.27
N VAL A 236 -11.89 -19.79 -0.62
CA VAL A 236 -11.02 -19.98 -1.79
C VAL A 236 -10.13 -21.22 -1.56
N PRO A 237 -9.93 -22.10 -2.56
CA PRO A 237 -9.07 -23.26 -2.43
C PRO A 237 -7.68 -22.88 -1.89
N SER A 238 -7.15 -23.66 -0.95
CA SER A 238 -5.92 -23.34 -0.20
C SER A 238 -4.71 -23.06 -1.09
N GLY A 239 -4.59 -23.76 -2.22
CA GLY A 239 -3.54 -23.52 -3.22
C GLY A 239 -3.60 -22.12 -3.82
N LEU A 240 -4.80 -21.64 -4.18
CA LEU A 240 -5.02 -20.29 -4.71
C LEU A 240 -4.90 -19.22 -3.61
N ALA A 241 -5.48 -19.45 -2.44
CA ALA A 241 -5.43 -18.52 -1.31
C ALA A 241 -3.98 -18.26 -0.85
N SER A 242 -3.12 -19.28 -0.87
CA SER A 242 -1.72 -19.16 -0.46
C SER A 242 -0.74 -18.83 -1.59
N ALA A 243 -1.18 -18.78 -2.86
CA ALA A 243 -0.31 -18.65 -4.02
C ALA A 243 0.61 -17.42 -3.96
N ALA A 244 0.08 -16.26 -3.57
CA ALA A 244 0.87 -15.03 -3.41
C ALA A 244 1.89 -15.14 -2.28
N THR A 245 1.52 -15.73 -1.15
CA THR A 245 2.42 -15.97 -0.01
C THR A 245 3.55 -16.93 -0.40
N LEU A 246 3.23 -18.02 -1.11
CA LEU A 246 4.23 -18.97 -1.60
C LEU A 246 5.18 -18.31 -2.61
N ALA A 247 4.65 -17.54 -3.58
CA ALA A 247 5.47 -16.80 -4.53
C ALA A 247 6.41 -15.80 -3.82
N PHE A 248 5.91 -15.11 -2.80
CA PHE A 248 6.70 -14.19 -1.99
C PHE A 248 7.90 -14.88 -1.33
N TYR A 249 7.72 -16.08 -0.74
CA TYR A 249 8.80 -16.76 -0.02
C TYR A 249 9.71 -17.64 -0.90
N ASN A 250 9.24 -18.10 -2.07
CA ASN A 250 10.01 -18.98 -2.96
C ASN A 250 11.12 -18.25 -3.74
N GLU A 251 11.13 -16.92 -3.77
CA GLU A 251 12.16 -16.09 -4.43
C GLU A 251 13.36 -15.75 -3.53
N HIS A 252 13.49 -16.41 -2.37
CA HIS A 252 14.44 -16.09 -1.30
C HIS A 252 15.19 -17.32 -0.80
#